data_AF-A0A250IJX3-F1
#
_entry.id   AF-A0A250IJX3-F1
#
_cell.length_a   1.000
_cell.length_b   1.000
_cell.length_c   1.000
_cell.angle_alpha   90.00
_cell.angle_beta   90.00
_cell.angle_gamma   90.00
#
_symmetry.space_group_name_H-M   'P 1'
#
loop_
_entity.id
_entity.type
_entity.pdbx_description
1 polymer ?
#
loop_
_entity_poly.entity_id
_entity_poly.type
_entity_poly.pdbx_seq_one_letter_code
_entity_poly.pdbx_strand_id
1 'polypeptide(L)'
;MVKLALLGDTYASQLRVNPRALVDMEVVWVGESHDTFRADVPRLKPDVLALDFADLGQVPPRLVPELMELTGARHALVSYRLTNHALLESLTSPRVRFVQGPLPLSLLRVHVNRTLQEPRQTDPTFGAPRGPKPPRFTPDQLGRLMELATRDTCECSQQLARLVSGLRGFEEYSDGCDRPDEKELRLHGLLHRQVAFAREALEDGLVALLEHQNIRV
;
A
#
# COMPACT_ATOMS: atom_id res chain seq x y z
N MET A 1 15.85 8.95 -17.80
CA MET A 1 15.65 7.89 -16.80
C MET A 1 15.23 8.58 -15.51
N VAL A 2 14.25 8.04 -14.79
CA VAL A 2 13.71 8.67 -13.57
C VAL A 2 14.71 8.52 -12.43
N LYS A 3 15.06 9.62 -11.77
CA LYS A 3 15.97 9.59 -10.61
C LYS A 3 15.20 9.41 -9.30
N LEU A 4 15.57 8.40 -8.52
CA LEU A 4 14.96 8.05 -7.25
C LEU A 4 15.95 8.23 -6.09
N ALA A 5 15.49 8.89 -5.03
CA ALA A 5 16.14 8.86 -3.73
C ALA A 5 15.27 8.07 -2.74
N LEU A 6 15.84 7.03 -2.12
CA LEU A 6 15.13 6.10 -1.25
C LEU A 6 15.57 6.29 0.21
N LEU A 7 14.68 6.77 1.07
CA LEU A 7 14.91 6.96 2.49
C LEU A 7 14.06 5.98 3.29
N GLY A 8 14.69 5.03 3.98
CA GLY A 8 13.97 4.01 4.74
C GLY A 8 14.86 2.85 5.18
N ASP A 9 14.48 2.23 6.30
CA ASP A 9 15.17 1.12 6.96
C ASP A 9 15.27 -0.16 6.11
N THR A 10 14.31 -0.39 5.20
CA THR A 10 14.27 -1.62 4.41
C THR A 10 14.88 -1.50 3.00
N TYR A 11 14.93 -0.32 2.39
CA TYR A 11 15.25 -0.18 0.95
C TYR A 11 16.63 -0.71 0.56
N ALA A 12 17.66 -0.45 1.37
CA ALA A 12 19.01 -0.95 1.11
C ALA A 12 19.05 -2.49 1.08
N SER A 13 18.35 -3.14 2.02
CA SER A 13 18.26 -4.60 2.07
C SER A 13 17.50 -5.16 0.86
N GLN A 14 16.38 -4.54 0.48
CA GLN A 14 15.57 -4.96 -0.66
C GLN A 14 16.35 -4.86 -1.98
N LEU A 15 17.14 -3.79 -2.17
CA LEU A 15 17.97 -3.60 -3.36
C LEU A 15 19.08 -4.64 -3.46
N ARG A 16 19.69 -5.06 -2.34
CA ARG A 16 20.70 -6.14 -2.35
C ARG A 16 20.11 -7.47 -2.79
N VAL A 17 18.88 -7.77 -2.35
CA VAL A 17 18.18 -9.03 -2.69
C VAL A 17 17.67 -9.01 -4.13
N ASN A 18 17.14 -7.86 -4.60
CA ASN A 18 16.60 -7.72 -5.94
C ASN A 18 17.06 -6.42 -6.61
N PRO A 19 18.32 -6.36 -7.09
CA PRO A 19 18.88 -5.15 -7.71
C PRO A 19 18.20 -4.78 -9.02
N ARG A 20 17.46 -5.70 -9.65
CA ARG A 20 16.72 -5.47 -10.90
C ARG A 20 15.29 -4.97 -10.70
N ALA A 21 14.82 -4.84 -9.45
CA ALA A 21 13.45 -4.42 -9.18
C ALA A 21 13.11 -3.03 -9.74
N LEU A 22 14.11 -2.14 -9.82
CA LEU A 22 14.00 -0.76 -10.31
C LEU A 22 14.81 -0.54 -11.60
N VAL A 23 14.95 -1.56 -12.45
CA VAL A 23 15.84 -1.53 -13.65
C VAL A 23 15.56 -0.39 -14.65
N ASP A 24 14.34 0.14 -14.68
CA ASP A 24 13.90 1.27 -15.50
C ASP A 24 14.09 2.64 -14.82
N MET A 25 14.65 2.66 -13.62
CA MET A 25 14.84 3.84 -12.78
C MET A 25 16.29 3.94 -12.28
N GLU A 26 16.78 5.17 -12.14
CA GLU A 26 18.11 5.44 -11.62
C GLU A 26 17.99 5.72 -10.12
N VAL A 27 18.39 4.75 -9.28
CA VAL A 27 18.49 4.98 -7.83
C VAL A 27 19.76 5.79 -7.56
N VAL A 28 19.59 7.09 -7.33
CA VAL A 28 20.72 8.02 -7.11
C VAL A 28 21.18 8.03 -5.65
N TRP A 29 20.30 7.65 -4.72
CA TRP A 29 20.62 7.60 -3.30
C TRP A 29 19.75 6.57 -2.56
N VAL A 30 20.34 5.88 -1.58
CA VAL A 30 19.63 5.02 -0.63
C VAL A 30 20.25 5.17 0.76
N GLY A 31 19.42 5.29 1.78
CA GLY A 31 19.88 5.39 3.15
C GLY A 31 18.76 5.52 4.16
N GLU A 32 19.12 5.64 5.43
CA GLU A 32 18.20 5.62 6.57
C GLU A 32 18.24 6.93 7.37
N SER A 33 19.31 7.72 7.25
CA SER A 33 19.51 8.94 8.03
C SER A 33 19.02 10.18 7.29
N HIS A 34 18.10 10.92 7.94
CA HIS A 34 17.63 12.22 7.48
C HIS A 34 18.76 13.25 7.34
N ASP A 35 19.80 13.18 8.17
CA ASP A 35 20.90 14.15 8.13
C ASP A 35 21.77 13.93 6.90
N THR A 36 22.11 12.67 6.62
CA THR A 36 22.82 12.31 5.38
C THR A 36 21.98 12.60 4.14
N PHE A 37 20.66 12.39 4.22
CA PHE A 37 19.75 12.74 3.14
C PHE A 37 19.83 14.24 2.82
N ARG A 38 19.74 15.10 3.84
CA ARG A 38 19.80 16.57 3.67
C ARG A 38 21.13 17.05 3.12
N ALA A 39 22.24 16.41 3.50
CA ALA A 39 23.57 16.77 3.01
C ALA A 39 23.80 16.34 1.55
N ASP A 40 23.36 15.13 1.20
CA ASP A 40 23.84 14.47 -0.01
C ASP A 40 22.85 14.49 -1.18
N VAL A 41 21.54 14.44 -0.91
CA VAL A 41 20.51 14.27 -1.94
C VAL A 41 20.25 15.53 -2.78
N PRO A 42 20.33 16.77 -2.27
CA PRO A 42 20.02 17.96 -3.07
C PRO A 42 20.88 18.12 -4.33
N ARG A 43 22.17 17.77 -4.24
CA ARG A 43 23.10 17.79 -5.39
C ARG A 43 22.79 16.72 -6.44
N LEU A 44 22.08 15.66 -6.07
CA LEU A 44 21.74 14.54 -6.96
C LEU A 44 20.48 14.80 -7.79
N LYS A 45 19.67 15.79 -7.40
CA LYS A 45 18.45 16.23 -8.08
C LYS A 45 17.52 15.06 -8.46
N PRO A 46 17.02 14.30 -7.47
CA PRO A 46 16.07 13.22 -7.74
C PRO A 46 14.76 13.77 -8.32
N ASP A 47 14.13 13.02 -9.22
CA ASP A 47 12.78 13.31 -9.71
C ASP A 47 11.72 12.96 -8.66
N VAL A 48 11.95 11.86 -7.93
CA VAL A 48 11.01 11.27 -6.98
C VAL A 48 11.71 10.87 -5.69
N LEU A 49 11.09 11.20 -4.56
CA LEU A 49 11.48 10.73 -3.23
C LEU A 49 10.63 9.53 -2.84
N ALA A 50 11.23 8.43 -2.39
CA ALA A 50 10.54 7.34 -1.71
C ALA A 50 10.90 7.39 -0.23
N LEU A 51 9.93 7.69 0.64
CA LEU A 51 10.13 7.91 2.07
C LEU A 51 9.37 6.83 2.82
N ASP A 52 10.06 5.98 3.59
CA ASP A 52 9.45 4.92 4.41
C ASP A 52 9.49 5.29 5.89
N PHE A 53 8.32 5.34 6.52
CA PHE A 53 8.17 5.65 7.93
C PHE A 53 7.50 4.51 8.69
N ALA A 54 8.06 4.15 9.84
CA ALA A 54 7.40 3.20 10.72
C ALA A 54 6.05 3.74 11.23
N ASP A 55 6.06 4.99 11.67
CA ASP A 55 4.90 5.64 12.27
C ASP A 55 4.80 7.08 11.77
N LEU A 56 3.72 7.39 11.04
CA LEU A 56 3.42 8.76 10.63
C LEU A 56 3.13 9.66 11.83
N GLY A 57 2.69 9.12 12.96
CA GLY A 57 2.52 9.86 14.21
C GLY A 57 3.78 10.58 14.69
N GLN A 58 4.95 10.03 14.39
CA GLN A 58 6.25 10.57 14.79
C GLN A 58 6.90 11.46 13.74
N VAL A 59 6.27 11.61 12.57
CA VAL A 59 6.81 12.40 11.47
C VAL A 59 6.40 13.87 11.64
N PRO A 60 7.34 14.82 11.73
CA PRO A 60 7.01 16.24 11.78
C PRO A 60 6.22 16.65 10.51
N PRO A 61 5.15 17.45 10.63
CA PRO A 61 4.32 17.85 9.49
C PRO A 61 5.08 18.56 8.37
N ARG A 62 6.18 19.24 8.69
CA ARG A 62 7.00 19.94 7.69
C ARG A 62 8.08 19.07 7.05
N LEU A 63 8.34 17.87 7.57
CA LEU A 63 9.46 17.06 7.10
C LEU A 63 9.36 16.72 5.60
N VAL A 64 8.23 16.17 5.15
CA VAL A 64 8.07 15.77 3.74
C VAL A 64 8.13 16.99 2.81
N PRO A 65 7.39 18.10 3.05
CA PRO A 65 7.54 19.33 2.27
C PRO A 65 8.98 19.87 2.25
N GLU A 66 9.66 19.93 3.39
CA GLU A 66 11.05 20.41 3.49
C GLU A 66 11.99 19.58 2.64
N LEU A 67 11.88 18.24 2.68
CA LEU A 67 12.74 17.37 1.87
C LEU A 67 12.47 17.52 0.37
N MET A 68 11.22 17.74 -0.02
CA MET A 68 10.87 18.02 -1.42
C MET A 68 11.41 19.36 -1.90
N GLU A 69 11.24 20.42 -1.11
CA GLU A 69 11.76 21.76 -1.40
C GLU A 69 13.29 21.75 -1.51
N LEU A 70 13.96 21.10 -0.55
CA LEU A 70 15.41 21.00 -0.49
C LEU A 70 15.99 20.27 -1.71
N THR A 71 15.31 19.25 -2.22
CA THR A 71 15.80 18.41 -3.33
C THR A 71 15.29 18.84 -4.70
N GLY A 72 14.24 19.65 -4.76
CA GLY A 72 13.53 20.00 -5.99
C GLY A 72 12.76 18.82 -6.61
N ALA A 73 12.54 17.74 -5.85
CA ALA A 73 11.84 16.57 -6.34
C ALA A 73 10.38 16.90 -6.70
N ARG A 74 9.94 16.40 -7.85
CA ARG A 74 8.60 16.69 -8.37
C ARG A 74 7.52 15.94 -7.60
N HIS A 75 7.87 14.75 -7.11
CA HIS A 75 6.95 13.87 -6.40
C HIS A 75 7.59 13.20 -5.18
N ALA A 76 6.78 12.91 -4.18
CA ALA A 76 7.13 12.06 -3.06
C ALA A 76 6.13 10.91 -2.93
N LEU A 77 6.64 9.71 -2.70
CA LEU A 77 5.89 8.51 -2.36
C LEU A 77 6.24 8.16 -0.91
N VAL A 78 5.27 8.31 -0.02
CA VAL A 78 5.42 8.09 1.42
C VAL A 78 4.78 6.75 1.78
N SER A 79 5.61 5.76 2.14
CA SER A 79 5.14 4.51 2.73
C SER A 79 5.08 4.60 4.24
N TYR A 80 4.08 3.96 4.86
CA TYR A 80 3.93 3.96 6.31
C TYR A 80 3.31 2.68 6.86
N ARG A 81 3.67 2.32 8.10
CA ARG A 81 3.08 1.16 8.81
C ARG A 81 1.97 1.57 9.78
N LEU A 82 2.22 2.61 10.59
CA LEU A 82 1.23 3.21 11.49
C LEU A 82 0.76 4.56 10.95
N THR A 83 -0.55 4.78 11.01
CA THR A 83 -1.23 5.93 10.40
C THR A 83 -1.35 7.11 11.36
N ASN A 84 -1.38 8.32 10.81
CA ASN A 84 -1.84 9.53 11.49
C ASN A 84 -2.74 10.29 10.52
N HIS A 85 -4.06 10.27 10.77
CA HIS A 85 -5.06 10.84 9.87
C HIS A 85 -4.90 12.34 9.67
N ALA A 86 -4.59 13.09 10.73
CA ALA A 86 -4.39 14.53 10.64
C ALA A 86 -3.16 14.88 9.77
N LEU A 87 -2.09 14.08 9.90
CA LEU A 87 -0.89 14.27 9.08
C LEU A 87 -1.15 13.89 7.61
N LEU A 88 -1.82 12.75 7.37
CA LEU A 88 -2.21 12.31 6.03
C LEU A 88 -3.04 13.39 5.31
N GLU A 89 -4.06 13.93 5.96
CA GLU A 89 -4.88 15.00 5.39
C GLU A 89 -4.05 16.25 5.09
N SER A 90 -3.17 16.65 6.01
CA SER A 90 -2.36 17.87 5.86
C SER A 90 -1.32 17.81 4.73
N LEU A 91 -0.85 16.61 4.41
CA LEU A 91 0.23 16.40 3.44
C LEU A 91 -0.26 15.85 2.09
N THR A 92 -1.50 15.36 2.02
CA THR A 92 -2.06 14.82 0.78
C THR A 92 -2.13 15.92 -0.25
N SER A 93 -1.41 15.74 -1.36
CA SER A 93 -1.36 16.68 -2.47
C SER A 93 -1.10 15.93 -3.78
N PRO A 94 -1.27 16.56 -4.96
CA PRO A 94 -0.93 15.92 -6.23
C PRO A 94 0.53 15.46 -6.30
N ARG A 95 1.42 16.11 -5.54
CA ARG A 95 2.86 15.81 -5.51
C ARG A 95 3.23 14.77 -4.46
N VAL A 96 2.38 14.47 -3.48
CA VAL A 96 2.67 13.56 -2.37
C VAL A 96 1.64 12.44 -2.33
N ARG A 97 2.11 11.21 -2.55
CA ARG A 97 1.27 10.01 -2.50
C ARG A 97 1.59 9.19 -1.27
N PHE A 98 0.56 8.83 -0.52
CA PHE A 98 0.65 7.95 0.64
C PHE A 98 0.30 6.51 0.27
N VAL A 99 1.07 5.54 0.77
CA VAL A 99 0.83 4.11 0.58
C VAL A 99 1.08 3.38 1.88
N GLN A 100 0.20 2.47 2.27
CA GLN A 100 0.44 1.64 3.45
C GLN A 100 1.48 0.57 3.11
N GLY A 101 2.54 0.50 3.91
CA GLY A 101 3.67 -0.42 3.75
C GLY A 101 3.60 -1.64 4.68
N PRO A 102 4.64 -2.49 4.69
CA PRO A 102 5.92 -2.33 3.97
C PRO A 102 5.76 -2.43 2.45
N LEU A 103 6.49 -1.60 1.70
CA LEU A 103 6.35 -1.49 0.25
C LEU A 103 7.51 -2.21 -0.48
N PRO A 104 7.26 -3.34 -1.17
CA PRO A 104 8.25 -3.99 -2.03
C PRO A 104 8.66 -3.08 -3.20
N LEU A 105 9.94 -3.13 -3.61
CA LEU A 105 10.46 -2.34 -4.74
C LEU A 105 9.67 -2.49 -6.05
N SER A 106 9.08 -3.66 -6.30
CA SER A 106 8.23 -3.89 -7.49
C SER A 106 6.95 -3.05 -7.47
N LEU A 107 6.33 -2.89 -6.29
CA LEU A 107 5.16 -2.03 -6.10
C LEU A 107 5.55 -0.56 -6.04
N LEU A 108 6.69 -0.23 -5.42
CA LEU A 108 7.29 1.11 -5.48
C LEU A 108 7.40 1.58 -6.94
N ARG A 109 7.95 0.74 -7.82
CA ARG A 109 8.07 1.02 -9.26
C ARG A 109 6.73 1.36 -9.91
N VAL A 110 5.68 0.59 -9.62
CA VAL A 110 4.33 0.83 -10.16
C VAL A 110 3.80 2.19 -9.71
N HIS A 111 3.96 2.52 -8.43
CA HIS A 111 3.50 3.80 -7.89
C HIS A 111 4.28 5.00 -8.47
N VAL A 112 5.60 4.87 -8.62
CA VAL A 112 6.45 5.90 -9.22
C VAL A 112 6.06 6.12 -10.68
N ASN A 113 5.91 5.07 -11.48
CA ASN A 113 5.51 5.18 -12.89
C ASN A 113 4.13 5.81 -13.06
N ARG A 114 3.16 5.48 -12.20
CA ARG A 114 1.84 6.14 -12.20
C ARG A 114 1.93 7.62 -11.85
N THR A 115 2.85 7.98 -10.96
CA THR A 115 3.00 9.35 -10.47
C THR A 115 3.66 10.28 -11.52
N LEU A 116 4.44 9.73 -12.45
CA LEU A 116 5.14 10.51 -13.48
C LEU A 116 4.33 10.77 -14.75
N GLN A 117 3.20 10.08 -14.94
CA GLN A 117 2.30 10.30 -16.07
C GLN A 117 1.25 11.38 -15.69
N GLU A 118 1.45 12.63 -16.11
CA GLU A 118 0.47 13.74 -16.03
C GLU A 118 -0.03 14.13 -17.45
N PRO A 119 -1.26 14.71 -17.67
CA PRO A 119 -1.93 15.70 -16.78
C PRO A 119 -3.46 15.59 -16.59
N ARG A 120 -3.94 16.01 -15.39
CA ARG A 120 -4.74 17.21 -15.06
C ARG A 120 -5.52 16.94 -13.76
N GLN A 121 -5.60 17.98 -12.94
CA GLN A 121 -6.42 18.11 -11.73
C GLN A 121 -7.60 17.14 -11.67
N THR A 122 -7.59 16.30 -10.65
CA THR A 122 -8.77 16.15 -9.82
C THR A 122 -8.37 16.67 -8.45
N ASP A 123 -9.20 17.53 -7.88
CA ASP A 123 -9.34 17.69 -6.43
C ASP A 123 -9.23 16.33 -5.73
N PRO A 124 -9.01 16.26 -4.41
CA PRO A 124 -9.35 15.06 -3.67
C PRO A 124 -10.88 14.91 -3.63
N THR A 125 -11.52 14.77 -4.79
CA THR A 125 -12.48 13.68 -4.89
C THR A 125 -11.64 12.45 -4.60
N PHE A 126 -11.98 11.72 -3.55
CA PHE A 126 -11.91 10.28 -3.65
C PHE A 126 -12.48 9.97 -5.03
N GLY A 127 -11.62 9.75 -6.04
CA GLY A 127 -12.08 9.32 -7.35
C GLY A 127 -12.99 8.15 -7.03
N ALA A 128 -14.24 8.22 -7.50
CA ALA A 128 -15.24 7.20 -7.23
C ALA A 128 -14.49 5.87 -7.30
N PRO A 129 -14.35 5.18 -6.15
CA PRO A 129 -13.39 4.10 -6.09
C PRO A 129 -13.78 3.18 -7.23
N ARG A 130 -12.81 2.60 -7.95
CA ARG A 130 -13.11 1.23 -8.34
C ARG A 130 -13.37 0.57 -7.01
N GLY A 131 -14.66 0.37 -6.71
CA GLY A 131 -15.06 -0.22 -5.46
C GLY A 131 -14.27 -1.51 -5.33
N PRO A 132 -13.88 -1.88 -4.10
CA PRO A 132 -13.36 -3.22 -3.88
C PRO A 132 -14.31 -4.20 -4.59
N LYS A 133 -13.75 -5.12 -5.38
CA LYS A 133 -14.58 -6.02 -6.18
C LYS A 133 -15.54 -6.77 -5.25
N PRO A 134 -16.76 -7.10 -5.72
CA PRO A 134 -17.65 -7.95 -4.93
C PRO A 134 -16.96 -9.25 -4.55
N PRO A 135 -17.32 -9.87 -3.41
CA PRO A 135 -16.81 -11.18 -3.00
C PRO A 135 -16.80 -12.19 -4.13
N ARG A 136 -15.62 -12.76 -4.39
CA ARG A 136 -15.44 -13.80 -5.42
C ARG A 136 -15.84 -15.19 -4.94
N PHE A 137 -15.69 -15.44 -3.64
CA PHE A 137 -16.04 -16.72 -3.02
C PHE A 137 -17.24 -16.54 -2.11
N THR A 138 -18.23 -17.44 -2.21
CA THR A 138 -19.35 -17.50 -1.26
C THR A 138 -18.91 -18.07 0.10
N PRO A 139 -19.65 -17.82 1.19
CA PRO A 139 -19.34 -18.42 2.50
C PRO A 139 -19.32 -19.96 2.43
N ASP A 140 -20.20 -20.54 1.63
CA ASP A 140 -20.26 -21.98 1.36
C ASP A 140 -19.01 -22.50 0.63
N GLN A 141 -18.53 -21.79 -0.40
CA GLN A 141 -17.27 -22.12 -1.08
C GLN A 141 -16.06 -22.03 -0.14
N LEU A 142 -15.99 -20.99 0.70
CA LEU A 142 -14.92 -20.84 1.68
C LEU A 142 -14.98 -21.94 2.75
N GLY A 143 -16.19 -22.30 3.21
CA GLY A 143 -16.41 -23.42 4.13
C GLY A 143 -15.94 -24.75 3.53
N ARG A 144 -16.27 -25.03 2.26
CA ARG A 144 -15.75 -26.22 1.56
C ARG A 144 -14.22 -26.24 1.46
N LEU A 145 -13.60 -25.09 1.21
CA LEU A 145 -12.14 -24.96 1.13
C LEU A 145 -11.44 -25.20 2.47
N MET A 146 -12.08 -24.79 3.57
CA MET A 146 -11.55 -24.98 4.92
C MET A 146 -11.53 -26.46 5.33
N GLU A 147 -12.48 -27.24 4.83
CA GLU A 147 -12.61 -28.69 5.09
C GLU A 147 -11.92 -29.58 4.04
N LEU A 148 -11.30 -28.96 3.03
CA LEU A 148 -10.69 -29.70 1.93
C LEU A 148 -9.42 -30.40 2.41
N ALA A 149 -9.48 -31.71 2.59
CA ALA A 149 -8.29 -32.52 2.87
C ALA A 149 -7.34 -32.48 1.65
N THR A 150 -6.26 -31.71 1.74
CA THR A 150 -5.24 -31.66 0.70
C THR A 150 -4.45 -32.96 0.71
N ARG A 151 -4.18 -33.53 -0.48
CA ARG A 151 -3.29 -34.70 -0.63
C ARG A 151 -1.82 -34.37 -0.34
N ASP A 152 -1.48 -33.09 -0.39
CA ASP A 152 -0.15 -32.54 -0.17
C ASP A 152 -0.04 -31.87 1.20
N THR A 153 1.17 -31.85 1.75
CA THR A 153 1.55 -31.33 3.09
C THR A 153 1.35 -29.81 3.31
N CYS A 154 0.80 -29.06 2.35
CA CYS A 154 0.58 -27.60 2.46
C CYS A 154 -0.90 -27.31 2.74
N GLU A 155 -1.21 -26.76 3.92
CA GLU A 155 -2.57 -26.34 4.31
C GLU A 155 -2.92 -24.92 3.80
N CYS A 156 -2.19 -24.45 2.80
CA CYS A 156 -2.10 -23.06 2.40
C CYS A 156 -3.42 -22.53 1.81
N SER A 157 -4.19 -23.38 1.12
CA SER A 157 -5.57 -23.11 0.66
C SER A 157 -6.53 -22.92 1.83
N GLN A 158 -6.50 -23.82 2.81
CA GLN A 158 -7.38 -23.77 3.99
C GLN A 158 -7.11 -22.52 4.83
N GLN A 159 -5.84 -22.22 5.10
CA GLN A 159 -5.47 -21.04 5.90
C GLN A 159 -5.87 -19.74 5.20
N LEU A 160 -5.67 -19.65 3.88
CA LEU A 160 -6.07 -18.47 3.13
C LEU A 160 -7.60 -18.34 3.04
N ALA A 161 -8.34 -19.45 2.90
CA ALA A 161 -9.80 -19.44 2.99
C ALA A 161 -10.31 -18.94 4.35
N ARG A 162 -9.68 -19.32 5.47
CA ARG A 162 -10.00 -18.80 6.81
C ARG A 162 -9.82 -17.29 6.91
N LEU A 163 -8.72 -16.76 6.37
CA LEU A 163 -8.45 -15.32 6.37
C LEU A 163 -9.48 -14.56 5.53
N VAL A 164 -9.81 -15.06 4.33
CA VAL A 164 -10.86 -14.46 3.48
C VAL A 164 -12.22 -14.49 4.19
N SER A 165 -12.58 -15.59 4.84
CA SER A 165 -13.80 -15.69 5.66
C SER A 165 -13.82 -14.67 6.81
N GLY A 166 -12.70 -14.47 7.50
CA GLY A 166 -12.58 -13.49 8.58
C GLY A 166 -12.76 -12.04 8.11
N LEU A 167 -12.16 -11.68 6.97
CA LEU A 167 -12.33 -10.35 6.36
C LEU A 167 -13.77 -10.10 5.93
N ARG A 168 -14.41 -11.10 5.30
CA ARG A 168 -15.84 -11.05 4.97
C ARG A 168 -16.73 -10.88 6.20
N GLY A 169 -16.46 -11.63 7.26
CA GLY A 169 -17.21 -11.51 8.51
C GLY A 169 -17.09 -10.11 9.14
N PHE A 170 -15.92 -9.48 9.01
CA PHE A 170 -15.75 -8.09 9.43
C PHE A 170 -16.51 -7.09 8.54
N GLU A 171 -16.50 -7.27 7.21
CA GLU A 171 -17.31 -6.46 6.29
C GLU A 171 -18.79 -6.49 6.70
N GLU A 172 -19.35 -7.69 6.85
CA GLU A 172 -20.76 -7.92 7.24
C GLU A 172 -21.07 -7.37 8.65
N TYR A 173 -20.18 -7.57 9.62
CA TYR A 173 -20.31 -6.99 10.96
C TYR A 173 -20.31 -5.46 10.91
N SER A 174 -19.38 -4.88 10.15
CA SER A 174 -19.24 -3.44 10.07
C SER A 174 -20.48 -2.80 9.47
N ASP A 175 -21.10 -3.40 8.45
CA ASP A 175 -22.36 -2.93 7.84
C ASP A 175 -23.55 -2.94 8.82
N GLY A 176 -23.54 -3.84 9.81
CA GLY A 176 -24.61 -3.97 10.81
C GLY A 176 -24.53 -3.02 12.01
N CYS A 177 -23.50 -2.18 12.13
CA CYS A 177 -23.35 -1.25 13.25
C CYS A 177 -24.33 -0.06 13.14
N ASP A 178 -25.14 0.16 14.17
CA ASP A 178 -26.07 1.30 14.27
C ASP A 178 -25.31 2.60 14.62
N ARG A 179 -25.55 3.69 13.89
CA ARG A 179 -24.65 4.87 13.87
C ARG A 179 -25.40 6.20 13.79
N PRO A 180 -25.45 6.98 14.89
CA PRO A 180 -26.12 8.27 14.91
C PRO A 180 -25.23 9.45 14.49
N ASP A 181 -23.89 9.32 14.55
CA ASP A 181 -22.95 10.42 14.28
C ASP A 181 -22.26 10.33 12.90
N GLU A 182 -22.12 11.48 12.25
CA GLU A 182 -21.60 11.60 10.89
C GLU A 182 -20.09 11.30 10.80
N LYS A 183 -19.33 11.57 11.88
CA LYS A 183 -17.90 11.23 11.94
C LYS A 183 -17.70 9.72 12.07
N GLU A 184 -18.54 9.06 12.85
CA GLU A 184 -18.54 7.61 13.05
C GLU A 184 -18.94 6.89 11.75
N LEU A 185 -19.94 7.40 11.03
CA LEU A 185 -20.34 6.89 9.71
C LEU A 185 -19.18 6.93 8.70
N ARG A 186 -18.40 8.02 8.68
CA ARG A 186 -17.21 8.15 7.82
C ARG A 186 -16.10 7.19 8.20
N LEU A 187 -15.81 7.04 9.49
CA LEU A 187 -14.78 6.11 9.98
C LEU A 187 -15.13 4.66 9.59
N HIS A 188 -16.36 4.24 9.81
CA HIS A 188 -16.80 2.91 9.40
C HIS A 188 -16.77 2.72 7.89
N GLY A 189 -17.15 3.73 7.10
CA GLY A 189 -17.04 3.68 5.64
C GLY A 189 -15.60 3.51 5.16
N LEU A 190 -14.64 4.13 5.86
CA LEU A 190 -13.21 3.91 5.63
C LEU A 190 -12.79 2.48 6.00
N LEU A 191 -13.13 2.00 7.20
CA LEU A 191 -12.76 0.66 7.68
C LEU A 191 -13.32 -0.44 6.77
N HIS A 192 -14.61 -0.37 6.43
CA HIS A 192 -15.26 -1.29 5.49
C HIS A 192 -14.51 -1.33 4.15
N ARG A 193 -14.18 -0.14 3.60
CA ARG A 193 -13.45 -0.05 2.33
C ARG A 193 -12.04 -0.65 2.41
N GLN A 194 -11.30 -0.41 3.48
CA GLN A 194 -9.95 -0.96 3.65
C GLN A 194 -9.97 -2.50 3.76
N VAL A 195 -10.91 -3.04 4.54
CA VAL A 195 -11.07 -4.49 4.70
C VAL A 195 -11.49 -5.14 3.39
N ALA A 196 -12.41 -4.52 2.63
CA ALA A 196 -12.82 -5.04 1.34
C ALA A 196 -11.70 -5.04 0.27
N PHE A 197 -10.76 -4.09 0.33
CA PHE A 197 -9.55 -4.14 -0.51
C PHE A 197 -8.58 -5.24 -0.06
N ALA A 198 -8.43 -5.46 1.25
CA ALA A 198 -7.63 -6.57 1.76
C ALA A 198 -8.23 -7.92 1.34
N ARG A 199 -9.56 -8.06 1.39
CA ARG A 199 -10.28 -9.26 0.91
C ARG A 199 -9.98 -9.50 -0.55
N GLU A 200 -10.14 -8.51 -1.42
CA GLU A 200 -9.89 -8.64 -2.86
C GLU A 200 -8.47 -9.18 -3.14
N ALA A 201 -7.46 -8.67 -2.43
CA ALA A 201 -6.07 -9.11 -2.57
C ALA A 201 -5.84 -10.56 -2.11
N LEU A 202 -6.44 -10.97 -0.98
CA LEU A 202 -6.35 -12.36 -0.51
C LEU A 202 -7.13 -13.32 -1.41
N GLU A 203 -8.27 -12.90 -1.96
CA GLU A 203 -9.02 -13.68 -2.96
C GLU A 203 -8.21 -13.90 -4.24
N ASP A 204 -7.46 -12.90 -4.72
CA ASP A 204 -6.56 -13.06 -5.86
C ASP A 204 -5.48 -14.14 -5.60
N GLY A 205 -4.90 -14.12 -4.39
CA GLY A 205 -3.94 -15.15 -3.96
C GLY A 205 -4.58 -16.54 -3.85
N LEU A 206 -5.83 -16.62 -3.36
CA LEU A 206 -6.56 -17.87 -3.25
C LEU A 206 -6.86 -18.47 -4.62
N VAL A 207 -7.29 -17.66 -5.59
CA VAL A 207 -7.48 -18.13 -6.97
C VAL A 207 -6.20 -18.74 -7.54
N ALA A 208 -5.06 -18.05 -7.45
CA ALA A 208 -3.79 -18.55 -7.95
C ALA A 208 -3.37 -19.88 -7.29
N LEU A 209 -3.66 -20.04 -6.00
CA LEU A 209 -3.34 -21.25 -5.26
C LEU A 209 -4.24 -22.43 -5.66
N LEU A 210 -5.54 -22.18 -5.88
CA LEU A 210 -6.48 -23.20 -6.35
C LEU A 210 -6.15 -23.66 -7.77
N GLU A 211 -5.76 -22.74 -8.65
CA GLU A 211 -5.27 -23.06 -9.99
C GLU A 211 -4.03 -23.95 -9.94
N HIS A 212 -3.05 -23.60 -9.11
CA HIS A 212 -1.83 -24.39 -8.94
C HIS A 212 -2.10 -25.81 -8.43
N GLN A 213 -3.03 -25.94 -7.48
CA GLN A 213 -3.39 -27.22 -6.87
C GLN A 213 -4.47 -27.99 -7.66
N ASN A 214 -4.95 -27.45 -8.79
CA ASN A 214 -6.06 -28.00 -9.58
C ASN A 214 -7.35 -28.25 -8.77
N ILE A 215 -7.63 -27.41 -7.77
CA ILE A 215 -8.81 -27.50 -6.91
C ILE A 215 -9.94 -26.67 -7.53
N ARG A 216 -11.15 -27.24 -7.61
CA ARG A 216 -12.37 -26.55 -8.05
C ARG A 216 -13.37 -26.46 -6.90
N VAL A 217 -14.05 -25.31 -6.77
CA VAL A 217 -14.88 -24.97 -5.60
C VAL A 217 -16.19 -24.34 -5.99
#